data_AF-A0A951JNE3-F1
#
_entry.id   AF-A0A951JNE3-F1
#
_cell.length_a   1.000
_cell.length_b   1.000
_cell.length_c   1.000
_cell.angle_alpha   90.00
_cell.angle_beta   90.00
_cell.angle_gamma   90.00
#
_symmetry.space_group_name_H-M   'P 1'
#
loop_
_entity.id
_entity.type
_entity.pdbx_description
1 polymer ?
#
loop_
_entity_poly.entity_id
_entity_poly.type
_entity_poly.pdbx_seq_one_letter_code
_entity_poly.pdbx_strand_id
1 'polypeptide(L)'
;MAIDRYSNPLTERYASAEMSYIFSPKFKFGTWRRLWLALAEAERELGLPIPDEAIAAIRAHLDDFDLKRAGELERQLRHDVMAHVHHLGEQAPEARAIIHLGATSAYVGDNTDLIQHREALRLVARKIVAVVAELAEFAREHRDLPTLGFTHIQPAQPTTVGKRATLWIQDLLLDLEEVEFRIQTLRFHGSRGTTGTQASFMDLFEGDGEKVERLTRLIAQKMGFEHVYGVGGQTYPRKVDYGCLSTLSGVAQSASKF
;
A
#
# COMPACT_ATOMS: atom_id res chain seq x y z
N MET A 1 -23.51 13.16 -5.88
CA MET A 1 -23.25 12.94 -4.44
C MET A 1 -24.41 13.53 -3.67
N ALA A 2 -24.85 12.85 -2.61
CA ALA A 2 -25.94 13.33 -1.77
C ALA A 2 -25.40 14.49 -0.92
N ILE A 3 -25.89 15.71 -1.12
CA ILE A 3 -25.42 16.94 -0.44
C ILE A 3 -25.94 17.06 1.00
N ASP A 4 -26.82 16.15 1.41
CA ASP A 4 -27.44 16.03 2.73
C ASP A 4 -26.66 15.07 3.65
N ARG A 5 -25.48 14.58 3.23
CA ARG A 5 -24.64 13.67 4.01
C ARG A 5 -23.20 14.18 4.09
N TYR A 6 -22.50 13.77 5.14
CA TYR A 6 -21.08 14.05 5.30
C TYR A 6 -20.31 13.58 4.06
N SER A 7 -19.46 14.47 3.56
CA SER A 7 -18.50 14.15 2.54
C SER A 7 -17.07 14.43 3.01
N ASN A 8 -16.12 13.66 2.46
CA ASN A 8 -14.71 13.83 2.77
C ASN A 8 -14.07 14.79 1.74
N PRO A 9 -13.72 16.03 2.12
CA PRO A 9 -13.16 17.00 1.18
C PRO A 9 -11.78 16.60 0.66
N LEU A 10 -11.08 15.67 1.34
CA LEU A 10 -9.85 15.09 0.80
C LEU A 10 -10.12 14.41 -0.54
N THR A 11 -11.16 13.58 -0.64
CA THR A 11 -11.46 12.85 -1.88
C THR A 11 -12.26 13.67 -2.89
N GLU A 12 -13.02 14.67 -2.45
CA GLU A 12 -13.87 15.48 -3.34
C GLU A 12 -13.19 16.73 -3.90
N ARG A 13 -12.14 17.24 -3.22
CA ARG A 13 -11.54 18.54 -3.57
C ARG A 13 -10.02 18.55 -3.57
N TYR A 14 -9.35 17.93 -2.59
CA TYR A 14 -7.93 18.21 -2.34
C TYR A 14 -6.96 17.17 -2.90
N ALA A 15 -7.26 15.87 -2.73
CA ALA A 15 -6.38 14.80 -3.18
C ALA A 15 -6.45 14.64 -4.70
N SER A 16 -5.32 14.28 -5.30
CA SER A 16 -5.30 13.98 -6.73
C SER A 16 -6.03 12.67 -7.03
N ALA A 17 -6.51 12.52 -8.27
CA ALA A 17 -7.22 11.32 -8.70
C ALA A 17 -6.37 10.04 -8.51
N GLU A 18 -5.04 10.10 -8.66
CA GLU A 18 -4.20 8.92 -8.45
C GLU A 18 -4.16 8.49 -6.98
N MET A 19 -4.04 9.43 -6.03
CA MET A 19 -4.06 9.11 -4.61
C MET A 19 -5.43 8.57 -4.19
N SER A 20 -6.50 9.21 -4.65
CA SER A 20 -7.88 8.74 -4.42
C SER A 20 -8.12 7.34 -5.01
N TYR A 21 -7.52 7.01 -6.15
CA TYR A 21 -7.61 5.68 -6.75
C TYR A 21 -6.91 4.62 -5.88
N ILE A 22 -5.69 4.89 -5.39
CA ILE A 22 -4.94 3.95 -4.52
C ILE A 22 -5.78 3.54 -3.31
N PHE A 23 -6.50 4.47 -2.69
CA PHE A 23 -7.37 4.21 -1.54
C PHE A 23 -8.83 3.89 -1.89
N SER A 24 -9.13 3.66 -3.17
CA SER A 24 -10.49 3.35 -3.61
C SER A 24 -10.87 1.89 -3.35
N PRO A 25 -12.18 1.58 -3.24
CA PRO A 25 -12.66 0.21 -3.28
C PRO A 25 -12.18 -0.56 -4.50
N LYS A 26 -12.02 0.13 -5.64
CA LYS A 26 -11.59 -0.51 -6.88
C LYS A 26 -10.18 -1.08 -6.75
N PHE A 27 -9.26 -0.29 -6.19
CA PHE A 27 -7.90 -0.73 -5.94
C PHE A 27 -7.85 -1.81 -4.86
N LYS A 28 -8.56 -1.62 -3.74
CA LYS A 28 -8.58 -2.58 -2.62
C LYS A 28 -9.03 -3.98 -3.07
N PHE A 29 -10.21 -4.08 -3.67
CA PHE A 29 -10.79 -5.38 -4.02
C PHE A 29 -10.18 -5.99 -5.26
N GLY A 30 -9.72 -5.17 -6.22
CA GLY A 30 -8.88 -5.66 -7.30
C GLY A 30 -7.56 -6.25 -6.78
N THR A 31 -6.98 -5.66 -5.73
CA THR A 31 -5.76 -6.18 -5.10
C THR A 31 -6.04 -7.49 -4.34
N TRP A 32 -7.18 -7.61 -3.65
CA TRP A 32 -7.59 -8.89 -3.02
C TRP A 32 -7.66 -10.03 -4.03
N ARG A 33 -8.26 -9.80 -5.20
CA ARG A 33 -8.34 -10.81 -6.26
C ARG A 33 -6.96 -11.18 -6.82
N ARG A 34 -6.07 -10.20 -7.00
CA ARG A 34 -4.68 -10.44 -7.40
C ARG A 34 -3.90 -11.22 -6.34
N LEU A 35 -4.15 -10.97 -5.05
CA LEU A 35 -3.56 -11.74 -3.95
C LEU A 35 -4.07 -13.18 -3.93
N TRP A 36 -5.37 -13.43 -4.14
CA TRP A 36 -5.88 -14.80 -4.27
C TRP A 36 -5.35 -15.51 -5.51
N LEU A 37 -5.20 -14.81 -6.63
CA LEU A 37 -4.54 -15.36 -7.82
C LEU A 37 -3.09 -15.75 -7.50
N ALA A 38 -2.32 -14.86 -6.87
CA ALA A 38 -0.92 -15.12 -6.50
C ALA A 38 -0.79 -16.29 -5.52
N LEU A 39 -1.74 -16.43 -4.58
CA LEU A 39 -1.81 -17.56 -3.66
C LEU A 39 -2.02 -18.86 -4.42
N ALA A 40 -3.07 -18.95 -5.24
CA ALA A 40 -3.40 -20.15 -6.00
C ALA A 40 -2.28 -20.57 -6.97
N GLU A 41 -1.65 -19.60 -7.63
CA GLU A 41 -0.48 -19.86 -8.49
C GLU A 41 0.70 -20.44 -7.70
N ALA A 42 1.01 -19.86 -6.53
CA ALA A 42 2.16 -20.27 -5.72
C ALA A 42 1.91 -21.63 -5.03
N GLU A 43 0.70 -21.87 -4.53
CA GLU A 43 0.28 -23.16 -4.00
C GLU A 43 0.41 -24.28 -5.04
N ARG A 44 -0.01 -24.00 -6.28
CA ARG A 44 0.15 -24.93 -7.40
C ARG A 44 1.61 -25.17 -7.75
N GLU A 45 2.43 -24.13 -7.80
CA GLU A 45 3.88 -24.25 -8.05
C GLU A 45 4.56 -25.15 -7.00
N LEU A 46 4.03 -25.18 -5.78
CA LEU A 46 4.53 -25.99 -4.67
C LEU A 46 3.89 -27.39 -4.58
N GLY A 47 3.05 -27.73 -5.56
CA GLY A 47 2.51 -29.07 -5.77
C GLY A 47 1.13 -29.32 -5.19
N LEU A 48 0.39 -28.30 -4.74
CA LEU A 48 -1.02 -28.48 -4.40
C LEU A 48 -1.85 -28.74 -5.66
N PRO A 49 -2.88 -29.61 -5.59
CA PRO A 49 -3.71 -29.99 -6.74
C PRO A 49 -4.70 -28.88 -7.11
N ILE A 50 -4.19 -27.79 -7.70
CA ILE A 50 -4.96 -26.65 -8.16
C ILE A 50 -5.08 -26.72 -9.68
N PRO A 51 -6.29 -26.87 -10.24
CA PRO A 51 -6.48 -26.97 -11.68
C PRO A 51 -6.12 -25.68 -12.45
N ASP A 52 -5.70 -25.82 -13.71
CA ASP A 52 -5.41 -24.71 -14.63
C ASP A 52 -6.63 -23.80 -14.80
N GLU A 53 -7.80 -24.42 -14.99
CA GLU A 53 -9.08 -23.76 -15.18
C GLU A 53 -9.48 -22.88 -13.99
N ALA A 54 -9.13 -23.28 -12.76
CA ALA A 54 -9.40 -22.49 -11.56
C ALA A 54 -8.57 -21.20 -11.55
N ILE A 55 -7.28 -21.29 -11.87
CA ILE A 55 -6.39 -20.12 -11.97
C ILE A 55 -6.83 -19.21 -13.12
N ALA A 56 -7.19 -19.77 -14.28
CA ALA A 56 -7.70 -19.02 -15.42
C ALA A 56 -9.00 -18.29 -15.08
N ALA A 57 -9.92 -18.94 -14.36
CA ALA A 57 -11.17 -18.35 -13.93
C ALA A 57 -10.95 -17.16 -12.98
N ILE A 58 -10.06 -17.28 -11.97
CA ILE A 58 -9.71 -16.13 -11.11
C ILE A 58 -9.14 -14.97 -11.95
N ARG A 59 -8.21 -15.27 -12.87
CA ARG A 59 -7.54 -14.27 -13.70
C ARG A 59 -8.51 -13.50 -14.59
N ALA A 60 -9.55 -14.15 -15.11
CA ALA A 60 -10.57 -13.51 -15.94
C ALA A 60 -11.39 -12.45 -15.17
N HIS A 61 -11.45 -12.57 -13.85
CA HIS A 61 -12.34 -11.79 -12.99
C HIS A 61 -11.58 -10.86 -12.00
N LEU A 62 -10.40 -10.35 -12.33
CA LEU A 62 -9.61 -9.55 -11.36
C LEU A 62 -10.21 -8.16 -11.04
N ASP A 63 -10.88 -7.54 -12.00
CA ASP A 63 -11.32 -6.13 -11.90
C ASP A 63 -12.83 -5.91 -12.12
N ASP A 64 -13.63 -6.99 -12.16
CA ASP A 64 -15.05 -6.99 -12.50
C ASP A 64 -15.96 -7.38 -11.31
N PHE A 65 -15.63 -6.93 -10.11
CA PHE A 65 -16.45 -7.13 -8.91
C PHE A 65 -17.65 -6.17 -8.85
N ASP A 66 -18.77 -6.68 -8.35
CA ASP A 66 -19.96 -5.90 -8.03
C ASP A 66 -20.02 -5.62 -6.52
N LEU A 67 -19.83 -4.36 -6.14
CA LEU A 67 -19.87 -3.92 -4.74
C LEU A 67 -21.28 -4.05 -4.13
N LYS A 68 -22.35 -3.99 -4.94
CA LYS A 68 -23.71 -4.22 -4.43
C LYS A 68 -23.88 -5.68 -4.04
N ARG A 69 -23.44 -6.60 -4.91
CA ARG A 69 -23.48 -8.04 -4.62
C ARG A 69 -22.61 -8.40 -3.42
N ALA A 70 -21.39 -7.87 -3.35
CA ALA A 70 -20.53 -8.03 -2.18
C ALA A 70 -21.21 -7.52 -0.90
N GLY A 71 -21.88 -6.36 -0.93
CA GLY A 71 -22.60 -5.82 0.22
C GLY A 71 -23.87 -6.60 0.61
N GLU A 72 -24.49 -7.34 -0.31
CA GLU A 72 -25.54 -8.32 0.02
C GLU A 72 -24.98 -9.50 0.79
N LEU A 73 -23.90 -10.09 0.28
CA LEU A 73 -23.22 -11.23 0.89
C LEU A 73 -22.65 -10.84 2.25
N GLU A 74 -22.08 -9.65 2.40
CA GLU A 74 -21.55 -9.14 3.66
C GLU A 74 -22.66 -9.01 4.71
N ARG A 75 -23.86 -8.54 4.34
CA ARG A 75 -25.00 -8.47 5.28
C ARG A 75 -25.43 -9.85 5.78
N GLN A 76 -25.30 -10.88 4.95
CA GLN A 76 -25.65 -12.26 5.30
C GLN A 76 -24.57 -12.91 6.19
N LEU A 77 -23.31 -12.77 5.78
CA LEU A 77 -22.17 -13.46 6.39
C LEU A 77 -21.57 -12.69 7.57
N ARG A 78 -21.84 -11.38 7.66
CA ARG A 78 -21.25 -10.44 8.62
C ARG A 78 -19.72 -10.42 8.57
N HIS A 79 -19.16 -10.68 7.39
CA HIS A 79 -17.72 -10.72 7.16
C HIS A 79 -17.39 -10.32 5.72
N ASP A 80 -16.64 -9.23 5.57
CA ASP A 80 -16.29 -8.62 4.27
C ASP A 80 -15.41 -9.52 3.39
N VAL A 81 -14.32 -10.08 3.93
CA VAL A 81 -13.46 -11.00 3.18
C VAL A 81 -14.24 -12.19 2.67
N MET A 82 -15.03 -12.84 3.53
CA MET A 82 -15.85 -13.97 3.10
C MET A 82 -16.89 -13.56 2.06
N ALA A 83 -17.52 -12.40 2.18
CA ALA A 83 -18.42 -11.88 1.16
C ALA A 83 -17.73 -11.76 -0.21
N HIS A 84 -16.50 -11.25 -0.25
CA HIS A 84 -15.72 -11.15 -1.48
C HIS A 84 -15.21 -12.51 -2.00
N VAL A 85 -14.91 -13.47 -1.11
CA VAL A 85 -14.60 -14.87 -1.48
C VAL A 85 -15.81 -15.51 -2.16
N HIS A 86 -16.99 -15.41 -1.56
CA HIS A 86 -18.24 -15.93 -2.12
C HIS A 86 -18.57 -15.25 -3.44
N HIS A 87 -18.45 -13.92 -3.53
CA HIS A 87 -18.69 -13.17 -4.76
C HIS A 87 -17.76 -13.61 -5.89
N LEU A 88 -16.45 -13.75 -5.63
CA LEU A 88 -15.53 -14.29 -6.63
C LEU A 88 -15.86 -15.74 -6.99
N GLY A 89 -16.25 -16.58 -6.04
CA GLY A 89 -16.68 -17.96 -6.29
C GLY A 89 -18.02 -18.08 -7.02
N GLU A 90 -18.84 -17.03 -7.08
CA GLU A 90 -20.01 -16.94 -7.95
C GLU A 90 -19.61 -16.64 -9.41
N GLN A 91 -18.58 -15.83 -9.60
CA GLN A 91 -18.05 -15.46 -10.93
C GLN A 91 -17.10 -16.52 -11.52
N ALA A 92 -16.35 -17.21 -10.66
CA ALA A 92 -15.39 -18.25 -11.02
C ALA A 92 -15.73 -19.57 -10.29
N PRO A 93 -16.79 -20.30 -10.69
CA PRO A 93 -17.22 -21.53 -10.04
C PRO A 93 -16.11 -22.60 -9.96
N GLU A 94 -15.25 -22.69 -10.97
CA GLU A 94 -14.12 -23.62 -11.05
C GLU A 94 -13.09 -23.38 -9.94
N ALA A 95 -12.98 -22.13 -9.47
CA ALA A 95 -12.05 -21.73 -8.44
C ALA A 95 -12.65 -21.74 -7.03
N ARG A 96 -13.97 -21.95 -6.89
CA ARG A 96 -14.68 -21.76 -5.61
C ARG A 96 -14.06 -22.51 -4.43
N ALA A 97 -13.56 -23.72 -4.66
CA ALA A 97 -12.97 -24.56 -3.61
C ALA A 97 -11.54 -24.14 -3.20
N ILE A 98 -10.83 -23.39 -4.06
CA ILE A 98 -9.42 -23.02 -3.85
C ILE A 98 -9.22 -21.54 -3.52
N ILE A 99 -10.24 -20.69 -3.71
CA ILE A 99 -10.16 -19.29 -3.30
C ILE A 99 -9.95 -19.24 -1.78
N HIS A 100 -8.89 -18.55 -1.36
CA HIS A 100 -8.53 -18.35 0.04
C HIS A 100 -8.09 -19.63 0.78
N LEU A 101 -7.70 -20.68 0.07
CA LEU A 101 -7.21 -21.93 0.65
C LEU A 101 -6.06 -21.66 1.64
N GLY A 102 -6.19 -22.20 2.87
CA GLY A 102 -5.18 -22.05 3.94
C GLY A 102 -5.01 -20.64 4.53
N ALA A 103 -5.51 -19.61 3.86
CA ALA A 103 -5.31 -18.21 4.23
C ALA A 103 -6.32 -17.73 5.28
N THR A 104 -6.11 -16.49 5.74
CA THR A 104 -6.99 -15.81 6.69
C THR A 104 -7.29 -14.40 6.20
N SER A 105 -8.28 -13.73 6.78
CA SER A 105 -8.69 -12.38 6.37
C SER A 105 -7.54 -11.37 6.27
N ALA A 106 -6.55 -11.47 7.17
CA ALA A 106 -5.37 -10.63 7.14
C ALA A 106 -4.49 -10.86 5.90
N TYR A 107 -4.50 -12.04 5.29
CA TYR A 107 -3.78 -12.29 4.04
C TYR A 107 -4.14 -11.28 2.95
N VAL A 108 -5.43 -10.98 2.77
CA VAL A 108 -5.86 -9.99 1.77
C VAL A 108 -5.94 -8.58 2.33
N GLY A 109 -6.36 -8.41 3.59
CA GLY A 109 -6.43 -7.09 4.22
C GLY A 109 -5.06 -6.43 4.35
N ASP A 110 -4.19 -7.03 5.17
CA ASP A 110 -2.91 -6.44 5.54
C ASP A 110 -1.92 -6.35 4.37
N ASN A 111 -1.89 -7.33 3.48
CA ASN A 111 -1.02 -7.24 2.29
C ASN A 111 -1.51 -6.17 1.32
N THR A 112 -2.82 -5.94 1.18
CA THR A 112 -3.35 -4.82 0.39
C THR A 112 -2.99 -3.49 1.03
N ASP A 113 -3.12 -3.35 2.35
CA ASP A 113 -2.75 -2.11 3.05
C ASP A 113 -1.27 -1.77 2.82
N LEU A 114 -0.38 -2.76 2.92
CA LEU A 114 1.05 -2.59 2.62
C LEU A 114 1.31 -2.20 1.15
N ILE A 115 0.56 -2.76 0.20
CA ILE A 115 0.63 -2.35 -1.21
C ILE A 115 0.16 -0.91 -1.37
N GLN A 116 -0.96 -0.52 -0.74
CA GLN A 116 -1.46 0.85 -0.76
C GLN A 116 -0.45 1.82 -0.17
N HIS A 117 0.18 1.48 0.96
CA HIS A 117 1.24 2.29 1.57
C HIS A 117 2.40 2.49 0.61
N ARG A 118 2.89 1.43 -0.03
CA ARG A 118 3.98 1.52 -1.02
C ARG A 118 3.63 2.43 -2.19
N GLU A 119 2.46 2.24 -2.81
CA GLU A 119 2.05 3.02 -3.97
C GLU A 119 1.78 4.49 -3.61
N ALA A 120 1.20 4.74 -2.42
CA ALA A 120 0.98 6.09 -1.92
C ALA A 120 2.31 6.81 -1.63
N LEU A 121 3.26 6.15 -0.95
CA LEU A 121 4.59 6.71 -0.68
C LEU A 121 5.36 6.99 -1.97
N ARG A 122 5.30 6.09 -2.97
CA ARG A 122 5.88 6.33 -4.30
C ARG A 122 5.29 7.56 -4.99
N LEU A 123 3.98 7.77 -4.86
CA LEU A 123 3.33 8.96 -5.38
C LEU A 123 3.79 10.23 -4.63
N VAL A 124 3.91 10.18 -3.31
CA VAL A 124 4.44 11.28 -2.49
C VAL A 124 5.88 11.61 -2.88
N ALA A 125 6.77 10.62 -2.98
CA ALA A 125 8.17 10.81 -3.37
C ALA A 125 8.28 11.53 -4.72
N ARG A 126 7.53 11.10 -5.74
CA ARG A 126 7.50 11.77 -7.06
C ARG A 126 7.06 13.23 -6.95
N LYS A 127 6.08 13.54 -6.11
CA LYS A 127 5.61 14.92 -5.90
C LYS A 127 6.63 15.77 -5.15
N ILE A 128 7.31 15.21 -4.15
CA ILE A 128 8.41 15.90 -3.45
C ILE A 128 9.53 16.25 -4.43
N VAL A 129 9.95 15.30 -5.27
CA VAL A 129 10.97 15.53 -6.32
C VAL A 129 10.56 16.66 -7.26
N ALA A 130 9.30 16.67 -7.70
CA ALA A 130 8.79 17.74 -8.57
C ALA A 130 8.84 19.12 -7.88
N VAL A 131 8.40 19.21 -6.62
CA VAL A 131 8.47 20.47 -5.85
C VAL A 131 9.92 20.92 -5.65
N VAL A 132 10.82 19.99 -5.32
CA VAL A 132 12.25 20.28 -5.18
C VAL A 132 12.85 20.79 -6.49
N ALA A 133 12.47 20.22 -7.63
CA ALA A 133 12.95 20.67 -8.94
C ALA A 133 12.52 22.12 -9.24
N GLU A 134 11.25 22.46 -9.03
CA GLU A 134 10.74 23.82 -9.21
C GLU A 134 11.42 24.82 -8.26
N LEU A 135 11.57 24.46 -6.99
CA LEU A 135 12.28 25.29 -6.02
C LEU A 135 13.77 25.45 -6.36
N ALA A 136 14.40 24.42 -6.93
CA ALA A 136 15.80 24.47 -7.35
C ALA A 136 16.00 25.42 -8.54
N GLU A 137 15.09 25.43 -9.51
CA GLU A 137 15.11 26.44 -10.58
C GLU A 137 14.90 27.85 -10.02
N PHE A 138 13.91 28.02 -9.14
CA PHE A 138 13.68 29.31 -8.46
C PHE A 138 14.93 29.77 -7.69
N ALA A 139 15.58 28.87 -6.96
CA ALA A 139 16.78 29.17 -6.19
C ALA A 139 17.97 29.53 -7.09
N ARG A 140 18.12 28.87 -8.25
CA ARG A 140 19.14 29.17 -9.26
C ARG A 140 18.92 30.52 -9.92
N GLU A 141 17.69 30.82 -10.34
CA GLU A 141 17.33 32.10 -10.96
C GLU A 141 17.62 33.27 -10.02
N HIS A 142 17.25 33.13 -8.74
CA HIS A 142 17.36 34.19 -7.73
C HIS A 142 18.62 34.09 -6.87
N ARG A 143 19.63 33.33 -7.32
CA ARG A 143 20.85 33.04 -6.54
C ARG A 143 21.61 34.28 -6.07
N ASP A 144 21.62 35.31 -6.90
CA ASP A 144 22.40 36.54 -6.70
C ASP A 144 21.50 37.74 -6.34
N LEU A 145 20.18 37.55 -6.21
CA LEU A 145 19.24 38.61 -5.84
C LEU A 145 19.33 38.91 -4.33
N PRO A 146 19.91 40.06 -3.91
CA PRO A 146 20.07 40.36 -2.49
C PRO A 146 18.71 40.63 -1.83
N THR A 147 18.56 40.20 -0.59
CA THR A 147 17.39 40.50 0.25
C THR A 147 17.82 40.64 1.71
N LEU A 148 17.08 41.42 2.48
CA LEU A 148 17.28 41.51 3.94
C LEU A 148 17.08 40.14 4.60
N GLY A 149 18.03 39.73 5.44
CA GLY A 149 17.91 38.54 6.28
C GLY A 149 17.09 38.82 7.53
N PHE A 150 16.48 37.78 8.12
CA PHE A 150 15.68 37.91 9.33
C PHE A 150 16.04 36.84 10.37
N THR A 151 16.29 37.29 11.60
CA THR A 151 16.39 36.45 12.81
C THR A 151 15.49 37.05 13.87
N HIS A 152 14.72 36.26 14.60
CA HIS A 152 13.65 36.77 15.49
C HIS A 152 12.63 37.68 14.78
N ILE A 153 12.46 37.52 13.46
CA ILE A 153 11.65 38.41 12.60
C ILE A 153 12.16 39.88 12.69
N GLN A 154 13.44 40.08 12.98
CA GLN A 154 14.11 41.38 12.97
C GLN A 154 15.19 41.43 11.88
N PRO A 155 15.45 42.62 11.30
CA PRO A 155 16.51 42.82 10.33
C PRO A 155 17.86 42.25 10.80
N ALA A 156 18.48 41.43 9.96
CA ALA A 156 19.80 40.85 10.17
C ALA A 156 20.70 41.09 8.94
N GLN A 157 21.88 40.46 8.92
CA GLN A 157 22.79 40.54 7.77
C GLN A 157 22.07 40.11 6.46
N PRO A 158 22.37 40.77 5.32
CA PRO A 158 21.79 40.41 4.03
C PRO A 158 22.05 38.94 3.64
N THR A 159 21.11 38.37 2.89
CA THR A 159 21.21 37.07 2.20
C THR A 159 20.75 37.25 0.75
N THR A 160 20.57 36.16 0.00
CA THR A 160 19.89 36.18 -1.30
C THR A 160 18.56 35.44 -1.25
N VAL A 161 17.64 35.80 -2.14
CA VAL A 161 16.33 35.11 -2.27
C VAL A 161 16.57 33.63 -2.59
N GLY A 162 17.49 33.33 -3.50
CA GLY A 162 17.87 31.95 -3.81
C GLY A 162 18.47 31.20 -2.61
N LYS A 163 19.36 31.82 -1.84
CA LYS A 163 19.89 31.20 -0.61
C LYS A 163 18.80 30.89 0.40
N ARG A 164 17.77 31.73 0.55
CA ARG A 164 16.62 31.42 1.41
C ARG A 164 15.86 30.20 0.89
N ALA A 165 15.62 30.11 -0.42
CA ALA A 165 14.94 28.97 -1.02
C ALA A 165 15.69 27.64 -0.81
N THR A 166 17.02 27.66 -0.79
CA THR A 166 17.79 26.43 -0.48
C THR A 166 17.52 25.85 0.90
N LEU A 167 17.06 26.66 1.86
CA LEU A 167 16.66 26.16 3.19
C LEU A 167 15.36 25.35 3.11
N TRP A 168 14.44 25.71 2.21
CA TRP A 168 13.20 24.97 1.98
C TRP A 168 13.49 23.65 1.26
N ILE A 169 14.36 23.70 0.25
CA ILE A 169 14.84 22.53 -0.49
C ILE A 169 15.51 21.53 0.45
N GLN A 170 16.37 22.01 1.36
CA GLN A 170 17.08 21.13 2.30
C GLN A 170 16.12 20.30 3.16
N ASP A 171 15.06 20.90 3.70
CA ASP A 171 14.07 20.18 4.50
C ASP A 171 13.34 19.12 3.66
N LEU A 172 12.91 19.48 2.43
CA LEU A 172 12.22 18.54 1.52
C LEU A 172 13.11 17.39 1.01
N LEU A 173 14.42 17.61 0.88
CA LEU A 173 15.36 16.54 0.54
C LEU A 173 15.50 15.52 1.67
N LEU A 174 15.55 15.98 2.92
CA LEU A 174 15.55 15.08 4.09
C LEU A 174 14.23 14.30 4.19
N ASP A 175 13.11 14.95 3.87
CA ASP A 175 11.81 14.27 3.78
C ASP A 175 11.80 13.19 2.68
N LEU A 176 12.39 13.47 1.52
CA LEU A 176 12.50 12.51 0.42
C LEU A 176 13.32 11.29 0.83
N GLU A 177 14.48 11.48 1.47
CA GLU A 177 15.32 10.40 1.98
C GLU A 177 14.54 9.47 2.91
N GLU A 178 13.75 10.04 3.82
CA GLU A 178 12.92 9.28 4.75
C GLU A 178 11.77 8.54 4.04
N VAL A 179 11.10 9.17 3.07
CA VAL A 179 10.06 8.51 2.25
C VAL A 179 10.65 7.33 1.46
N GLU A 180 11.79 7.53 0.80
CA GLU A 180 12.49 6.49 0.04
C GLU A 180 12.94 5.35 0.95
N PHE A 181 13.47 5.67 2.14
CA PHE A 181 13.82 4.68 3.15
C PHE A 181 12.60 3.83 3.54
N ARG A 182 11.43 4.44 3.76
CA ARG A 182 10.20 3.68 4.04
C ARG A 182 9.79 2.78 2.88
N ILE A 183 9.86 3.25 1.64
CA ILE A 183 9.52 2.44 0.45
C ILE A 183 10.46 1.23 0.33
N GLN A 184 11.77 1.43 0.49
CA GLN A 184 12.79 0.40 0.34
C GLN A 184 12.74 -0.64 1.47
N THR A 185 12.42 -0.21 2.70
CA THR A 185 12.42 -1.09 3.87
C THR A 185 11.07 -1.74 4.16
N LEU A 186 10.01 -1.35 3.47
CA LEU A 186 8.68 -1.94 3.60
C LEU A 186 8.70 -3.41 3.18
N ARG A 187 8.24 -4.28 4.07
CA ARG A 187 8.21 -5.73 3.84
C ARG A 187 6.79 -6.23 3.68
N PHE A 188 6.64 -7.32 2.95
CA PHE A 188 5.37 -8.00 2.78
C PHE A 188 4.99 -8.79 4.05
N HIS A 189 3.70 -8.85 4.38
CA HIS A 189 3.22 -9.67 5.50
C HIS A 189 3.25 -11.16 5.15
N GLY A 190 2.76 -11.50 3.96
CA GLY A 190 2.72 -12.86 3.44
C GLY A 190 1.54 -13.69 3.96
N SER A 191 1.70 -15.01 3.89
CA SER A 191 0.70 -15.99 4.32
C SER A 191 1.08 -16.54 5.70
N ARG A 192 0.52 -15.94 6.76
CA ARG A 192 0.93 -16.18 8.16
C ARG A 192 -0.01 -17.04 9.00
N GLY A 193 -1.19 -17.36 8.48
CA GLY A 193 -2.25 -17.98 9.28
C GLY A 193 -2.84 -17.01 10.31
N THR A 194 -3.73 -17.51 11.17
CA THR A 194 -4.53 -16.65 12.07
C THR A 194 -3.70 -16.01 13.18
N THR A 195 -2.66 -16.69 13.64
CA THR A 195 -1.85 -16.29 14.80
C THR A 195 -0.37 -16.17 14.48
N GLY A 196 0.02 -16.14 13.20
CA GLY A 196 1.41 -16.01 12.78
C GLY A 196 2.19 -17.32 12.65
N THR A 197 1.58 -18.45 13.05
CA THR A 197 2.23 -19.77 13.11
C THR A 197 2.16 -20.56 11.81
N GLN A 198 1.40 -20.09 10.82
CA GLN A 198 1.21 -20.76 9.53
C GLN A 198 0.65 -22.20 9.63
N ALA A 199 0.02 -22.56 10.75
CA ALA A 199 -0.46 -23.92 11.01
C ALA A 199 -1.37 -24.48 9.89
N SER A 200 -2.28 -23.65 9.36
CA SER A 200 -3.15 -24.04 8.23
C SER A 200 -2.36 -24.42 6.98
N PHE A 201 -1.25 -23.73 6.70
CA PHE A 201 -0.38 -24.05 5.57
C PHE A 201 0.53 -25.23 5.88
N MET A 202 0.99 -25.39 7.12
CA MET A 202 1.74 -26.59 7.55
C MET A 202 0.90 -27.85 7.33
N ASP A 203 -0.39 -27.81 7.69
CA ASP A 203 -1.31 -28.93 7.46
C ASP A 203 -1.52 -29.19 5.95
N LEU A 204 -1.71 -28.13 5.14
CA LEU A 204 -1.86 -28.25 3.69
C LEU A 204 -0.64 -28.86 2.99
N PHE A 205 0.56 -28.60 3.51
CA PHE A 205 1.81 -29.14 2.98
C PHE A 205 2.33 -30.34 3.78
N GLU A 206 1.47 -31.03 4.54
CA GLU A 206 1.80 -32.27 5.25
C GLU A 206 3.04 -32.15 6.17
N GLY A 207 3.23 -30.98 6.78
CA GLY A 207 4.35 -30.69 7.68
C GLY A 207 5.62 -30.14 7.00
N ASP A 208 5.60 -29.91 5.68
CA ASP A 208 6.75 -29.36 4.94
C ASP A 208 6.89 -27.85 5.16
N GLY A 209 7.70 -27.49 6.15
CA GLY A 209 8.00 -26.09 6.49
C GLY A 209 8.75 -25.32 5.40
N GLU A 210 9.56 -26.00 4.57
CA GLU A 210 10.28 -25.33 3.48
C GLU A 210 9.31 -24.84 2.40
N LYS A 211 8.28 -25.62 2.08
CA LYS A 211 7.19 -25.19 1.19
C LYS A 211 6.41 -24.01 1.77
N VAL A 212 6.11 -24.00 3.06
CA VAL A 212 5.41 -22.89 3.72
C VAL A 212 6.21 -21.59 3.65
N GLU A 213 7.52 -21.65 3.91
CA GLU A 213 8.39 -20.48 3.74
C GLU A 213 8.46 -20.02 2.28
N ARG A 214 8.61 -20.97 1.36
CA ARG A 214 8.69 -20.69 -0.08
C ARG A 214 7.40 -20.09 -0.62
N LEU A 215 6.23 -20.54 -0.15
CA LEU A 215 4.92 -19.98 -0.52
C LEU A 215 4.89 -18.47 -0.25
N THR A 216 5.29 -18.07 0.96
CA THR A 216 5.30 -16.66 1.35
C THR A 216 6.26 -15.83 0.49
N ARG A 217 7.43 -16.36 0.15
CA ARG A 217 8.41 -15.67 -0.72
C ARG A 217 7.90 -15.54 -2.16
N LEU A 218 7.29 -16.58 -2.72
CA LEU A 218 6.72 -16.56 -4.07
C LEU A 218 5.59 -15.53 -4.20
N ILE A 219 4.69 -15.47 -3.23
CA ILE A 219 3.61 -14.47 -3.23
C ILE A 219 4.21 -13.06 -3.13
N ALA A 220 5.18 -12.83 -2.24
CA ALA A 220 5.83 -11.52 -2.11
C ALA A 220 6.47 -11.06 -3.44
N GLN A 221 7.19 -11.96 -4.12
CA GLN A 221 7.79 -11.68 -5.43
C GLN A 221 6.73 -11.33 -6.48
N LYS A 222 5.63 -12.10 -6.56
CA LYS A 222 4.50 -11.82 -7.46
C LYS A 222 3.85 -10.46 -7.18
N MET A 223 3.89 -10.00 -5.93
CA MET A 223 3.38 -8.67 -5.52
C MET A 223 4.44 -7.56 -5.53
N GLY A 224 5.65 -7.85 -6.05
CA GLY A 224 6.74 -6.90 -6.21
C GLY A 224 7.43 -6.48 -4.92
N PHE A 225 7.40 -7.32 -3.88
CA PHE A 225 8.16 -7.13 -2.64
C PHE A 225 9.41 -8.00 -2.63
N GLU A 226 10.54 -7.40 -2.28
CA GLU A 226 11.82 -8.10 -2.16
C GLU A 226 11.94 -8.85 -0.83
N HIS A 227 11.28 -8.36 0.22
CA HIS A 227 11.41 -8.87 1.57
C HIS A 227 10.05 -9.13 2.20
N VAL A 228 10.02 -10.12 3.10
CA VAL A 228 8.90 -10.46 3.96
C VAL A 228 9.29 -10.21 5.42
N TYR A 229 8.33 -9.95 6.30
CA TYR A 229 8.63 -9.90 7.73
C TYR A 229 9.17 -11.27 8.21
N GLY A 230 10.03 -11.31 9.23
CA GLY A 230 10.50 -12.59 9.78
C GLY A 230 9.45 -13.22 10.70
N VAL A 231 8.87 -12.39 11.56
CA VAL A 231 7.92 -12.76 12.61
C VAL A 231 6.74 -11.80 12.56
N GLY A 232 5.54 -12.33 12.81
CA GLY A 232 4.30 -11.57 12.93
C GLY A 232 3.27 -12.40 13.68
N GLY A 233 2.22 -11.73 14.17
CA GLY A 233 1.02 -12.42 14.64
C GLY A 233 0.04 -12.59 13.48
N GLN A 234 -1.23 -12.26 13.72
CA GLN A 234 -2.23 -12.18 12.65
C GLN A 234 -1.91 -11.11 11.61
N THR A 235 -1.30 -10.01 12.04
CA THR A 235 -1.08 -8.80 11.22
C THR A 235 0.41 -8.53 11.05
N TYR A 236 0.76 -7.60 10.16
CA TYR A 236 2.08 -6.98 10.22
C TYR A 236 2.22 -6.10 11.47
N PRO A 237 3.45 -5.77 11.91
CA PRO A 237 3.65 -4.93 13.08
C PRO A 237 3.12 -3.51 12.82
N ARG A 238 2.15 -3.04 13.63
CA ARG A 238 1.58 -1.67 13.51
C ARG A 238 2.59 -0.54 13.75
N LYS A 239 3.83 -0.87 14.16
CA LYS A 239 4.98 0.04 14.12
C LYS A 239 5.29 0.56 12.70
N VAL A 240 4.92 -0.21 11.68
CA VAL A 240 5.03 0.17 10.27
C VAL A 240 4.12 1.36 9.95
N ASP A 241 2.90 1.35 10.46
CA ASP A 241 1.92 2.43 10.27
C ASP A 241 2.41 3.72 10.92
N TYR A 242 2.91 3.63 12.15
CA TYR A 242 3.58 4.74 12.83
C TYR A 242 4.73 5.30 11.98
N GLY A 243 5.62 4.44 11.46
CA GLY A 243 6.72 4.85 10.61
C GLY A 243 6.25 5.64 9.39
N CYS A 244 5.27 5.11 8.65
CA CYS A 244 4.71 5.78 7.48
C CYS A 244 4.07 7.14 7.83
N LEU A 245 3.27 7.19 8.89
CA LEU A 245 2.59 8.42 9.32
C LEU A 245 3.56 9.46 9.87
N SER A 246 4.58 9.04 10.62
CA SER A 246 5.63 9.94 11.12
C SER A 246 6.43 10.56 9.98
N THR A 247 6.78 9.78 8.95
CA THR A 247 7.40 10.31 7.73
C THR A 247 6.53 11.36 7.05
N LEU A 248 5.22 11.09 6.87
CA LEU A 248 4.30 12.06 6.26
C LEU A 248 4.10 13.31 7.14
N SER A 249 4.15 13.16 8.46
CA SER A 249 4.12 14.28 9.39
C SER A 249 5.37 15.16 9.28
N GLY A 250 6.53 14.58 8.96
CA GLY A 250 7.77 15.33 8.64
C GLY A 250 7.57 16.24 7.43
N VAL A 251 7.10 15.67 6.31
CA VAL A 251 6.79 16.40 5.08
C VAL A 251 5.85 17.59 5.35
N ALA A 252 4.80 17.37 6.14
CA ALA A 252 3.84 18.42 6.49
C ALA A 252 4.45 19.53 7.36
N GLN A 253 5.37 19.19 8.27
CA GLN A 253 6.06 20.18 9.10
C GLN A 253 7.01 21.04 8.27
N SER A 254 7.76 20.44 7.34
CA SER A 254 8.57 21.17 6.36
C SER A 254 7.71 22.16 5.59
N ALA A 255 6.61 21.69 4.98
CA ALA A 255 5.69 22.52 4.20
C ALA A 255 4.90 23.56 5.02
N SER A 256 4.87 23.45 6.35
CA SER A 256 4.21 24.43 7.24
C SER A 256 5.16 25.54 7.70
N LYS A 257 6.45 25.23 7.79
CA LYS A 257 7.49 26.18 8.21
C LYS A 257 7.69 27.31 7.19
N PHE A 258 7.49 27.03 5.91
CA PHE A 258 7.68 27.98 4.79
C PHE A 258 6.46 28.02 3.89
#